data_AF-A0A1E1XMD4-F1
#
_entry.id   AF-A0A1E1XMD4-F1
#
_cell.length_a   1.000
_cell.length_b   1.000
_cell.length_c   1.000
_cell.angle_alpha   90.00
_cell.angle_beta   90.00
_cell.angle_gamma   90.00
#
_symmetry.space_group_name_H-M   'P 1'
#
loop_
_entity.id
_entity.type
_entity.pdbx_description
1 polymer ?
#
loop_
_entity_poly.entity_id
_entity_poly.type
_entity_poly.pdbx_seq_one_letter_code
_entity_poly.pdbx_strand_id
1 'polypeptide(L)' 'VKKRRLCFSKKERLLLLGLVRKHPEIIESNETDMVALDEKSIAWIEIEREFNSHDGVRPRTVRQLRKYWHHM' A
#
# COMPACT_ATOMS: atom_id res chain seq x y z
N VAL A 1 -8.68 -20.90 16.92
CA VAL A 1 -8.80 -20.88 15.44
C VAL A 1 -7.52 -20.28 14.83
N LYS A 2 -6.71 -21.06 14.08
CA LYS A 2 -5.52 -20.51 13.39
C LYS A 2 -5.98 -19.59 12.25
N LYS A 3 -5.78 -18.27 12.38
CA LYS A 3 -5.96 -17.32 11.27
C LYS A 3 -4.99 -17.70 10.15
N ARG A 4 -5.49 -18.18 9.01
CA ARG A 4 -4.66 -18.41 7.82
C ARG A 4 -3.97 -17.11 7.43
N ARG A 5 -2.64 -17.15 7.26
CA ARG A 5 -1.87 -15.99 6.84
C ARG A 5 -2.29 -15.62 5.41
N LEU A 6 -2.86 -14.44 5.23
CA LEU A 6 -3.28 -13.95 3.92
C LEU A 6 -2.07 -13.40 3.15
N CYS A 7 -1.43 -14.24 2.35
CA CYS A 7 -0.34 -13.82 1.47
C CYS A 7 -0.85 -12.89 0.36
N PHE A 8 0.04 -12.04 -0.16
CA PHE A 8 -0.21 -11.28 -1.39
C PHE A 8 0.04 -12.18 -2.60
N SER A 9 -0.97 -12.36 -3.43
CA SER A 9 -0.91 -13.02 -4.74
C SER A 9 -0.10 -12.19 -5.74
N LYS A 10 0.39 -12.81 -6.82
CA LYS A 10 1.17 -12.10 -7.85
C LYS A 10 0.43 -10.89 -8.42
N LYS A 11 -0.89 -11.00 -8.62
CA LYS A 11 -1.75 -9.90 -9.09
C LYS A 11 -1.77 -8.73 -8.09
N GLU A 12 -2.01 -9.02 -6.80
CA GLU A 12 -1.99 -8.00 -5.75
C GLU A 12 -0.62 -7.30 -5.66
N ARG A 13 0.49 -8.03 -5.85
CA ARG A 13 1.84 -7.43 -5.84
C ARG A 13 2.06 -6.46 -6.98
N LEU A 14 1.71 -6.88 -8.21
CA LEU A 14 1.85 -6.05 -9.40
C LEU A 14 0.95 -4.81 -9.32
N LEU A 15 -0.27 -4.99 -8.80
CA LEU A 15 -1.17 -3.87 -8.58
C LEU A 15 -0.57 -2.87 -7.59
N LEU A 16 -0.14 -3.34 -6.40
CA LEU A 16 0.46 -2.46 -5.40
C LEU A 16 1.68 -1.70 -5.95
N LEU A 17 2.55 -2.39 -6.68
CA LEU A 17 3.71 -1.76 -7.33
C LEU A 17 3.29 -0.68 -8.33
N GLY A 18 2.25 -0.95 -9.13
CA GLY A 18 1.71 0.02 -10.07
C GLY A 18 1.12 1.25 -9.38
N LEU A 19 0.41 1.06 -8.26
CA LEU A 19 -0.19 2.14 -7.50
C LEU A 19 0.85 3.01 -6.80
N VAL A 20 1.85 2.40 -6.15
CA VAL A 20 2.94 3.14 -5.49
C VAL A 20 3.74 3.97 -6.50
N ARG A 21 3.98 3.42 -7.69
CA ARG A 21 4.67 4.14 -8.79
C ARG A 21 3.94 5.35 -9.34
N LYS A 22 2.67 5.58 -8.97
CA LYS A 22 1.97 6.84 -9.28
C LYS A 22 2.39 7.99 -8.37
N HIS A 23 2.95 7.68 -7.20
CA HIS A 23 3.36 8.67 -6.19
C HIS A 23 4.77 8.36 -5.64
N PRO A 24 5.79 8.15 -6.49
CA PRO A 24 7.12 7.72 -6.05
C PRO A 24 7.78 8.76 -5.13
N GLU A 25 7.64 10.05 -5.45
CA GLU A 25 8.19 11.15 -4.67
C GLU A 25 7.60 11.23 -3.26
N ILE A 26 6.33 10.88 -3.08
CA ILE A 26 5.66 10.91 -1.77
C ILE A 26 6.00 9.64 -0.98
N ILE A 27 5.83 8.46 -1.60
CA ILE A 27 5.95 7.17 -0.90
C ILE A 27 7.41 6.82 -0.57
N GLU A 28 8.35 7.15 -1.47
CA GLU A 28 9.79 6.84 -1.31
C GLU A 28 10.59 8.01 -0.73
N SER A 29 9.95 9.16 -0.46
CA SER A 29 10.61 10.28 0.22
C SER A 29 11.20 9.82 1.57
N ASN A 30 12.40 10.31 1.89
CA ASN A 30 13.04 10.10 3.19
C ASN A 30 12.69 11.20 4.21
N GLU A 31 11.82 12.16 3.84
CA GLU A 31 11.42 13.26 4.70
C GLU A 31 10.55 12.77 5.86
N THR A 32 10.77 13.39 7.02
CA THR A 32 10.20 13.00 8.32
C THR A 32 9.51 14.16 9.03
N ASP A 33 9.40 15.31 8.38
CA ASP A 33 8.64 16.43 8.88
C ASP A 33 7.13 16.11 8.87
N MET A 34 6.36 16.86 9.65
CA MET A 34 4.95 16.56 9.87
C MET A 34 4.13 16.62 8.57
N VAL A 35 4.51 17.50 7.63
CA VAL A 35 3.82 17.64 6.35
C VAL A 35 4.07 16.41 5.48
N ALA A 36 5.32 16.00 5.26
CA ALA A 36 5.61 14.81 4.46
C ALA A 36 5.01 13.52 5.08
N LEU A 37 4.94 13.43 6.41
CA LEU A 37 4.30 12.30 7.08
C LEU A 37 2.78 12.27 6.81
N ASP A 38 2.12 13.42 6.78
CA ASP A 38 0.69 13.52 6.47
C ASP A 38 0.42 13.22 4.99
N GLU A 39 1.22 13.78 4.08
CA GLU A 39 1.13 13.50 2.64
C GLU A 39 1.32 12.01 2.34
N LYS A 40 2.30 11.36 2.97
CA LYS A 40 2.47 9.90 2.90
C LYS A 40 1.24 9.16 3.40
N SER A 41 0.66 9.60 4.51
CA SER A 41 -0.53 8.99 5.07
C SER A 41 -1.71 9.07 4.10
N ILE A 42 -1.94 10.25 3.51
CA ILE A 42 -2.98 10.50 2.51
C ILE A 42 -2.75 9.62 1.27
N ALA A 43 -1.54 9.61 0.71
CA ALA A 43 -1.19 8.79 -0.44
C ALA A 43 -1.44 7.29 -0.17
N TRP A 44 -1.11 6.80 1.02
CA TRP A 44 -1.41 5.41 1.40
C TRP A 44 -2.90 5.11 1.51
N ILE A 45 -3.71 6.06 2.00
CA ILE A 45 -5.18 5.93 2.07
C ILE A 45 -5.77 5.88 0.64
N GLU A 46 -5.25 6.69 -0.27
CA GLU A 46 -5.66 6.65 -1.68
C GLU A 46 -5.28 5.32 -2.33
N ILE A 47 -4.05 4.84 -2.12
CA ILE A 47 -3.60 3.53 -2.59
C ILE A 47 -4.48 2.41 -2.02
N GLU A 48 -4.85 2.46 -0.74
CA GLU A 48 -5.77 1.48 -0.14
C GLU A 48 -7.13 1.48 -0.83
N ARG A 49 -7.71 2.66 -1.04
CA ARG A 49 -9.01 2.81 -1.70
C ARG A 49 -8.97 2.27 -3.12
N GLU A 50 -7.97 2.66 -3.90
CA GLU A 50 -7.82 2.20 -5.28
C GLU A 50 -7.50 0.71 -5.34
N PHE A 51 -6.63 0.21 -4.47
CA PHE A 51 -6.31 -1.22 -4.40
C PHE A 51 -7.57 -2.05 -4.13
N ASN A 52 -8.36 -1.63 -3.14
CA ASN A 52 -9.56 -2.35 -2.72
C ASN A 52 -10.72 -2.23 -3.72
N SER A 53 -10.70 -1.26 -4.64
CA SER A 53 -11.68 -1.13 -5.71
C SER A 53 -11.38 -2.02 -6.93
N HIS A 54 -10.22 -2.67 -6.98
CA HIS A 54 -9.85 -3.55 -8.09
C HIS A 54 -10.46 -4.96 -7.95
N ASP A 55 -11.01 -5.49 -9.05
CA ASP A 55 -11.54 -6.85 -9.06
C ASP A 55 -10.45 -7.92 -8.89
N GLY A 56 -10.77 -8.98 -8.15
CA GLY A 56 -9.88 -10.12 -7.94
C GLY A 56 -8.72 -9.84 -6.99
N VAL A 57 -8.78 -8.75 -6.22
CA VAL A 57 -7.96 -8.57 -5.02
C VAL A 57 -8.79 -8.82 -3.76
N ARG A 58 -8.11 -9.04 -2.64
CA ARG A 58 -8.77 -9.10 -1.33
C ARG A 58 -8.61 -7.75 -0.65
N PRO A 59 -9.62 -7.25 0.07
CA PRO A 59 -9.49 -6.01 0.82
C PRO A 59 -8.27 -6.05 1.75
N ARG A 60 -7.41 -5.03 1.66
CA ARG A 60 -6.24 -4.82 2.50
C ARG A 60 -6.35 -3.50 3.22
N THR A 61 -5.72 -3.42 4.39
CA THR A 61 -5.60 -2.16 5.11
C THR A 61 -4.33 -1.41 4.72
N VAL A 62 -4.29 -0.08 4.86
CA VAL A 62 -3.07 0.74 4.73
C VAL A 62 -1.88 0.09 5.45
N ARG A 63 -2.08 -0.36 6.69
CA ARG A 63 -1.02 -1.01 7.49
C ARG A 63 -0.48 -2.28 6.82
N GLN A 64 -1.34 -3.08 6.18
CA GLN A 64 -0.92 -4.29 5.48
C GLN A 64 -0.15 -3.96 4.20
N LEU A 65 -0.60 -2.97 3.44
CA LEU A 65 0.06 -2.51 2.21
C LEU A 65 1.44 -1.92 2.53
N ARG A 66 1.53 -1.01 3.50
CA ARG A 66 2.79 -0.42 3.98
C ARG A 66 3.77 -1.48 4.46
N LYS A 67 3.30 -2.40 5.31
CA LYS A 67 4.14 -3.49 5.82
C LYS A 67 4.64 -4.36 4.68
N TYR A 68 3.79 -4.66 3.70
CA TYR A 68 4.19 -5.48 2.58
C TYR A 68 5.22 -4.77 1.69
N TRP A 69 5.00 -3.49 1.37
CA TRP A 69 5.94 -2.64 0.64
C TRP A 69 7.32 -2.55 1.31
N HIS A 70 7.36 -2.33 2.63
CA HIS A 70 8.63 -2.25 3.37
C HIS A 70 9.40 -3.59 3.43
N HIS A 71 8.74 -4.71 3.19
CA HIS A 71 9.35 -6.05 3.16
C HIS A 71 9.43 -6.65 1.75
N MET A 72 9.09 -5.88 0.71
CA MET A 72 9.32 -6.26 -0.69
C MET A 72 10.81 -6.23 -0.98
#